data_AF-A0AA39S4K6-F1
#
_entry.id   AF-A0AA39S4K6-F1
#
_cell.length_a   1.000
_cell.length_b   1.000
_cell.length_c   1.000
_cell.angle_alpha   90.00
_cell.angle_beta   90.00
_cell.angle_gamma   90.00
#
_symmetry.space_group_name_H-M   'P 1'
#
loop_
_entity.id
_entity.type
_entity.pdbx_description
1 polymer ?
#
loop_
_entity_poly.entity_id
_entity_poly.type
_entity_poly.pdbx_seq_one_letter_code
_entity_poly.pdbx_strand_id
1 'polypeptide(L)'
;MAYFAHLLSFLVLTTALISFFISPSKSIPSPPPAKPPSPLVKPSKVDLVLYYETLCPPCSDFITTYIVKVFQTDLNTIVNLRLVPWGNAKVINGTIVC
;
A
#
# COMPACT_ATOMS: atom_id res chain seq x y z
N MET A 1 15.55 -49.07 13.31
CA MET A 1 14.92 -48.32 14.41
C MET A 1 14.99 -46.80 14.21
N ALA A 2 16.18 -46.19 14.04
CA ALA A 2 16.32 -44.73 13.92
C ALA A 2 15.59 -44.11 12.71
N TYR A 3 15.66 -44.75 11.53
CA TYR A 3 15.00 -44.26 10.31
C TYR A 3 13.47 -44.18 10.44
N PHE A 4 12.87 -45.13 11.16
CA PHE A 4 11.44 -45.17 11.43
C PHE A 4 11.01 -44.01 12.34
N ALA A 5 11.81 -43.69 13.35
CA ALA A 5 11.56 -42.55 14.24
C ALA A 5 11.67 -41.20 13.49
N HIS A 6 12.64 -41.06 12.59
CA HIS A 6 12.77 -39.85 11.77
C HIS A 6 11.62 -39.69 10.76
N LEU A 7 11.19 -40.77 10.12
CA LEU A 7 10.05 -40.74 9.20
C LEU A 7 8.74 -40.38 9.93
N LEU A 8 8.52 -40.93 11.12
CA LEU A 8 7.37 -40.61 11.96
C LEU A 8 7.40 -39.14 12.40
N SER A 9 8.57 -38.64 12.81
CA SER A 9 8.75 -37.22 13.19
C SER A 9 8.44 -36.27 12.03
N PHE A 10 8.89 -36.60 10.81
CA PHE A 10 8.61 -35.81 9.62
C PHE A 10 7.11 -35.82 9.26
N LEU A 11 6.43 -36.95 9.40
CA LEU A 11 4.99 -37.07 9.17
C LEU A 11 4.17 -36.21 10.17
N VAL A 12 4.60 -36.17 11.44
CA VAL A 12 3.95 -35.36 12.47
C VAL A 12 4.17 -33.86 12.20
N LEU A 13 5.37 -33.46 11.78
CA LEU A 13 5.68 -32.05 11.53
C LEU A 13 4.91 -31.49 10.33
N THR A 14 4.77 -32.28 9.25
CA THR A 14 4.05 -31.85 8.05
C THR A 14 2.55 -31.72 8.27
N THR A 15 1.93 -32.65 9.02
CA THR A 15 0.50 -32.56 9.37
C THR A 15 0.18 -31.41 10.32
N ALA A 16 1.09 -31.07 11.24
CA ALA A 16 0.96 -29.91 12.12
C ALA A 16 1.07 -28.56 11.39
N LEU A 17 1.85 -28.48 10.31
CA LEU A 17 1.96 -27.27 9.49
C LEU A 17 0.69 -27.03 8.66
N ILE A 18 0.05 -28.09 8.16
CA ILE A 18 -1.15 -27.98 7.32
C ILE A 18 -2.35 -27.48 8.14
N SER A 19 -2.46 -27.84 9.42
CA SER A 19 -3.57 -27.37 10.27
C SER A 19 -3.53 -25.86 10.56
N PHE A 20 -2.37 -25.22 10.43
CA PHE A 20 -2.22 -23.76 10.59
C PHE A 20 -2.80 -22.96 9.41
N PHE A 21 -2.95 -23.58 8.24
CA PHE A 21 -3.50 -22.93 7.03
C PHE A 21 -4.99 -23.19 6.82
N ILE A 22 -5.63 -24.03 7.64
CA ILE A 22 -7.08 -24.29 7.55
C ILE A 22 -7.81 -23.24 8.40
N SER A 23 -7.99 -22.05 7.83
CA SER A 23 -8.89 -21.05 8.42
C SER A 23 -10.35 -21.47 8.14
N PRO A 24 -11.21 -21.63 9.16
CA PRO A 24 -12.62 -21.92 8.94
C PRO A 24 -13.29 -20.71 8.30
N SER A 25 -13.50 -20.78 6.98
CA SER A 25 -14.31 -19.80 6.26
C SER A 25 -15.78 -20.03 6.60
N LYS A 26 -16.31 -19.29 7.58
CA LYS A 26 -17.76 -19.21 7.79
C LYS A 26 -18.33 -18.27 6.74
N SER A 27 -19.14 -18.78 5.82
CA SER A 27 -19.98 -17.93 4.97
C SER A 27 -21.12 -17.36 5.82
N ILE A 28 -21.24 -16.04 5.84
CA ILE A 28 -22.35 -15.33 6.46
C ILE A 28 -23.51 -15.32 5.46
N PRO A 29 -24.74 -15.72 5.83
CA PRO A 29 -25.91 -15.56 4.98
C PRO A 29 -26.10 -14.08 4.59
N SER A 30 -26.35 -13.83 3.31
CA SER A 30 -26.58 -12.47 2.82
C SER A 30 -27.82 -11.86 3.48
N PRO A 31 -27.75 -10.62 4.01
CA PRO A 31 -28.93 -9.92 4.49
C PRO A 31 -29.90 -9.64 3.33
N PRO A 32 -31.20 -9.44 3.61
CA PRO A 32 -32.20 -9.14 2.59
C PRO A 32 -31.83 -7.87 1.80
N PRO A 33 -32.28 -7.74 0.54
CA PRO A 33 -31.93 -6.61 -0.31
C PRO A 33 -32.49 -5.32 0.28
N ALA A 34 -31.62 -4.53 0.91
CA ALA A 34 -31.92 -3.17 1.28
C ALA A 34 -32.16 -2.34 0.01
N LYS A 35 -33.09 -1.38 0.09
CA LYS A 35 -33.32 -0.33 -0.92
C LYS A 35 -31.96 0.15 -1.47
N PRO A 36 -31.79 0.29 -2.80
CA PRO A 36 -30.53 0.75 -3.36
C PRO A 36 -30.12 2.02 -2.63
N PRO A 37 -28.93 2.05 -1.99
CA PRO A 37 -28.44 3.30 -1.43
C PRO A 37 -28.45 4.31 -2.57
N SER A 38 -28.98 5.50 -2.31
CA SER A 38 -28.70 6.67 -3.15
C SER A 38 -27.20 6.66 -3.48
N PRO A 39 -26.78 6.93 -4.73
CA PRO A 39 -25.38 6.84 -5.12
C PRO A 39 -24.53 7.52 -4.04
N LEU A 40 -23.65 6.74 -3.40
CA LEU A 40 -22.79 7.27 -2.36
C LEU A 40 -21.88 8.29 -3.04
N VAL A 41 -22.26 9.57 -3.00
CA VAL A 41 -21.44 10.67 -3.48
C VAL A 41 -20.28 10.78 -2.50
N LYS A 42 -19.21 10.04 -2.77
CA LYS A 42 -17.96 10.22 -2.03
C LYS A 42 -17.45 11.62 -2.37
N PRO A 43 -17.10 12.45 -1.37
CA PRO A 43 -16.48 13.72 -1.65
C PRO A 43 -15.21 13.48 -2.49
N SER A 44 -15.01 14.31 -3.51
CA SER A 44 -13.81 14.27 -4.33
C SER A 44 -12.60 14.58 -3.48
N LYS A 45 -11.53 13.79 -3.63
CA LYS A 45 -10.25 14.07 -2.99
C LYS A 45 -9.63 15.35 -3.56
N VAL A 46 -8.81 16.02 -2.75
CA VAL A 46 -8.03 17.19 -3.15
C VAL A 46 -6.74 16.73 -3.82
N ASP A 47 -6.45 17.23 -5.02
CA ASP A 47 -5.20 16.93 -5.70
C ASP A 47 -4.03 17.74 -5.11
N LEU A 48 -2.99 17.03 -4.66
CA LEU A 48 -1.74 17.60 -4.16
C LEU A 48 -0.59 17.12 -5.06
N VAL A 49 -0.06 18.01 -5.91
CA VAL A 49 1.01 17.68 -6.85
C VAL A 49 2.29 18.41 -6.47
N LEU A 50 3.34 17.65 -6.14
CA LEU A 50 4.65 18.20 -5.80
C LEU A 50 5.63 17.97 -6.94
N TYR A 51 6.09 19.06 -7.55
CA TYR A 51 7.22 19.07 -8.47
C TYR A 51 8.50 19.29 -7.67
N TYR A 52 9.47 18.37 -7.79
CA TYR A 52 10.68 18.40 -7.00
C TYR A 52 11.90 17.92 -7.80
N GLU A 53 13.09 18.15 -7.26
CA GLU A 53 14.36 17.65 -7.78
C GLU A 53 14.96 16.67 -6.76
N THR A 54 15.48 15.54 -7.24
CA THR A 54 16.00 14.48 -6.36
C THR A 54 17.23 14.90 -5.57
N LEU A 55 18.06 15.80 -6.11
CA LEU A 55 19.29 16.29 -5.48
C LEU A 55 19.14 17.70 -4.85
N CYS A 56 17.92 18.22 -4.73
CA CYS A 56 17.66 19.51 -4.09
C CYS A 56 17.44 19.32 -2.57
N PRO A 57 18.34 19.85 -1.70
CA PRO A 57 18.21 19.63 -0.26
C PRO A 57 16.90 20.17 0.35
N PRO A 58 16.41 21.38 -0.01
CA PRO A 58 15.09 21.83 0.43
C PRO A 58 13.92 20.94 -0.03
N CYS A 59 13.98 20.39 -1.24
CA CYS A 59 12.96 19.44 -1.70
C CYS A 59 12.97 18.16 -0.87
N SER A 60 14.16 17.63 -0.56
CA SER A 60 14.30 16.47 0.31
C SER A 60 13.73 16.75 1.69
N ASP A 61 14.13 17.85 2.32
CA ASP A 61 13.60 18.25 3.64
C ASP A 61 12.08 18.42 3.60
N PHE A 62 11.55 19.08 2.57
CA PHE A 62 10.10 19.24 2.42
C PHE A 62 9.37 17.90 2.37
N ILE A 63 9.90 16.93 1.62
CA ILE A 63 9.32 15.60 1.50
C ILE A 63 9.38 14.85 2.84
N THR A 64 10.56 14.82 3.47
CA THR A 64 10.80 14.03 4.68
C THR A 64 10.17 14.64 5.93
N THR A 65 9.99 15.96 5.96
CA THR A 65 9.52 16.69 7.16
C THR A 65 8.04 17.05 7.08
N TYR A 66 7.51 17.34 5.89
CA TYR A 66 6.13 17.82 5.72
C TYR A 66 5.26 16.84 4.94
N ILE A 67 5.69 16.37 3.77
CA ILE A 67 4.87 15.46 2.95
C ILE A 67 4.66 14.11 3.65
N VAL A 68 5.63 13.64 4.44
CA VAL A 68 5.47 12.41 5.24
C VAL A 68 4.23 12.44 6.13
N LYS A 69 3.80 13.62 6.61
CA LYS A 69 2.64 13.79 7.49
C LYS A 69 1.32 13.42 6.80
N VAL A 70 1.27 13.48 5.46
CA VAL A 70 0.11 13.00 4.68
C VAL A 70 -0.19 11.54 4.98
N PHE A 71 0.86 10.72 5.17
CA PHE A 71 0.73 9.29 5.43
C PHE A 71 0.59 8.95 6.91
N GLN A 72 0.91 9.89 7.80
CA GLN A 72 0.84 9.73 9.26
C GLN A 72 -0.50 10.20 9.85
N THR A 73 -1.35 10.81 9.03
CA THR A 73 -2.65 11.38 9.41
C THR A 73 -3.76 10.82 8.50
N ASP A 74 -4.99 11.26 8.71
CA ASP A 74 -6.13 10.95 7.85
C ASP A 74 -6.11 11.73 6.52
N LEU A 75 -5.13 12.60 6.29
CA LEU A 75 -4.98 13.35 5.04
C LEU A 75 -4.91 12.42 3.82
N ASN A 76 -4.28 11.23 3.94
CA ASN A 76 -4.25 10.22 2.87
C ASN A 76 -5.65 9.77 2.39
N THR A 77 -6.69 9.92 3.23
CA THR A 77 -8.07 9.57 2.89
C THR A 77 -8.75 10.63 2.05
N ILE A 78 -8.28 11.88 2.11
CA ILE A 78 -8.89 13.04 1.46
C ILE A 78 -8.03 13.68 0.37
N VAL A 79 -6.75 13.28 0.22
CA VAL A 79 -5.86 13.80 -0.82
C VAL A 79 -5.47 12.75 -1.86
N ASN A 80 -5.26 13.22 -3.10
CA ASN A 80 -4.55 12.51 -4.15
C ASN A 80 -3.14 13.11 -4.25
N LEU A 81 -2.17 12.47 -3.61
CA LEU A 81 -0.77 12.94 -3.66
C LEU A 81 -0.06 12.40 -4.91
N ARG A 82 0.54 13.30 -5.70
CA ARG A 82 1.40 12.97 -6.85
C ARG A 82 2.76 13.64 -6.70
N LEU A 83 3.83 12.85 -6.79
CA LEU A 83 5.21 13.34 -6.81
C LEU A 83 5.72 13.35 -8.26
N VAL A 84 6.33 14.45 -8.69
CA VAL A 84 6.85 14.66 -10.04
C VAL A 84 8.32 15.06 -9.97
N PRO A 85 9.25 14.13 -10.26
CA PRO A 85 10.68 14.42 -10.26
C PRO A 85 11.06 15.16 -11.55
N TRP A 86 10.98 16.49 -11.51
CA TRP A 86 11.36 17.37 -12.62
C TRP A 86 12.03 18.64 -12.08
N GLY A 87 11.28 19.44 -11.32
CA GLY A 87 11.76 20.69 -10.71
C GLY A 87 12.39 21.63 -11.73
N ASN A 88 13.66 21.98 -11.56
CA ASN A 88 14.40 22.89 -12.44
C ASN A 88 15.01 22.23 -13.68
N ALA A 89 14.75 20.93 -13.91
CA ALA A 89 15.25 20.25 -15.09
C ALA A 89 14.79 20.90 -16.40
N LYS A 90 15.67 20.88 -17.39
CA LYS A 90 15.49 21.44 -18.73
C LYS A 90 15.77 20.39 -19.77
N VAL A 91 15.08 20.49 -20.91
CA VAL A 91 15.41 19.71 -22.10
C VAL A 91 16.33 20.55 -22.97
N ILE A 92 17.58 20.11 -23.12
CA ILE A 92 18.60 20.74 -23.98
C ILE A 92 18.99 19.70 -25.03
N ASN A 93 18.64 19.96 -26.30
CA ASN A 93 18.91 19.07 -27.43
C ASN A 93 18.39 17.62 -27.22
N GLY A 94 17.21 17.47 -26.63
CA GLY A 94 16.63 16.16 -26.31
C GLY A 94 17.21 15.49 -25.06
N THR A 95 18.22 16.08 -24.43
CA THR A 95 18.80 15.62 -23.17
C THR A 95 18.18 16.35 -22.00
N ILE A 96 17.80 15.59 -20.96
CA ILE A 96 17.33 16.17 -19.69
C ILE A 96 18.55 16.56 -18.88
N VAL A 97 18.64 17.84 -18.53
CA VAL A 97 19.67 18.42 -17.67
C VAL A 97 18.98 18.99 -16.44
N CYS A 98 19.37 18.48 -15.27
CA CYS A 98 18.92 18.99 -13.98
C CYS A 98 19.86 20.10 -13.51
#